data_AF-A0A7Y4X640-F1
#
_entry.id   AF-A0A7Y4X640-F1
#
_cell.length_a   1.000
_cell.length_b   1.000
_cell.length_c   1.000
_cell.angle_alpha   90.00
_cell.angle_beta   90.00
_cell.angle_gamma   90.00
#
_symmetry.space_group_name_H-M   'P 1'
#
loop_
_entity.id
_entity.type
_entity.pdbx_description
1 polymer ?
#
loop_
_entity_poly.entity_id
_entity_poly.type
_entity_poly.pdbx_seq_one_letter_code
_entity_poly.pdbx_strand_id
1 'polypeptide(L)' 'MRDGVVLRADVYRPAAAGTYPVLLQRTPYNKNLNVISTMLLDVMRAAGEGYVVVIQDSRGRYASEGEFYTFR' A
#
# COMPACT_ATOMS: atom_id res chain seq x y z
N MET A 1 4.46 10.43 -9.31
CA MET A 1 3.83 11.59 -8.63
C MET A 1 3.82 12.77 -9.60
N ARG A 2 3.09 13.86 -9.32
CA ARG A 2 3.02 15.03 -10.24
C ARG A 2 4.38 15.67 -10.55
N ASP A 3 5.35 15.45 -9.67
CA ASP A 3 6.74 15.93 -9.68
C ASP A 3 7.74 14.86 -10.15
N GLY A 4 7.28 13.79 -10.82
CA GLY A 4 8.14 12.73 -11.36
C GLY A 4 8.58 11.66 -10.36
N VAL A 5 8.52 11.93 -9.05
CA VAL A 5 8.92 10.96 -8.02
C VAL A 5 8.09 9.68 -8.06
N VAL A 6 8.76 8.52 -8.02
CA VAL A 6 8.12 7.20 -7.98
C VAL A 6 7.88 6.77 -6.54
N LEU A 7 6.61 6.52 -6.20
CA LEU A 7 6.24 5.85 -4.96
C LEU A 7 5.99 4.37 -5.24
N ARG A 8 6.49 3.49 -4.37
CA ARG A 8 6.35 2.04 -4.50
C ARG A 8 5.21 1.53 -3.64
N ALA A 9 4.43 0.62 -4.21
CA ALA A 9 3.31 -0.01 -3.54
C ALA A 9 3.21 -1.49 -3.94
N ASP A 10 2.69 -2.29 -3.01
CA ASP A 10 2.26 -3.67 -3.28
C ASP A 10 0.75 -3.70 -3.43
N VAL A 11 0.26 -4.52 -4.36
CA VAL A 11 -1.16 -4.67 -4.67
C VAL A 11 -1.58 -6.11 -4.41
N TYR A 12 -2.46 -6.28 -3.45
CA TYR A 12 -3.12 -7.55 -3.14
C TYR A 12 -4.54 -7.48 -3.70
N ARG A 13 -4.99 -8.52 -4.39
CA ARG A 13 -6.29 -8.50 -5.07
C ARG A 13 -6.90 -9.90 -5.13
N PRO A 14 -8.23 -10.00 -5.27
CA PRO A 14 -8.88 -11.27 -5.57
C PRO A 14 -8.24 -11.94 -6.79
N ALA A 15 -8.14 -13.27 -6.78
CA ALA A 15 -7.55 -14.02 -7.89
C ALA A 15 -8.44 -14.00 -9.15
N ALA A 16 -9.75 -13.93 -8.95
CA ALA A 16 -10.71 -13.80 -10.04
C ALA A 16 -10.63 -12.41 -10.68
N ALA A 17 -10.84 -12.36 -12.00
CA ALA A 17 -10.95 -11.09 -12.71
C ALA A 17 -12.27 -10.39 -12.34
N GLY A 18 -12.22 -9.07 -12.20
CA GLY A 18 -13.39 -8.27 -11.85
C GLY A 18 -13.03 -6.85 -11.45
N THR A 19 -14.06 -6.05 -11.23
CA THR A 19 -13.94 -4.71 -10.64
C THR A 19 -14.28 -4.81 -9.16
N TYR A 20 -13.37 -4.36 -8.32
CA TYR A 20 -13.48 -4.47 -6.87
C TYR A 20 -13.24 -3.11 -6.21
N PRO A 21 -13.88 -2.82 -5.07
CA PRO A 21 -13.54 -1.66 -4.26
C PRO A 21 -12.06 -1.72 -3.80
N VAL A 22 -11.43 -0.55 -3.65
CA VAL A 22 -10.02 -0.43 -3.30
C VAL A 22 -9.87 0.14 -1.89
N LEU A 23 -9.08 -0.54 -1.06
CA LEU A 23 -8.55 -0.03 0.20
C LEU A 23 -7.10 0.44 -0.01
N LEU A 24 -6.82 1.68 0.37
CA LEU A 24 -5.48 2.27 0.27
C LEU A 24 -4.91 2.52 1.66
N GLN A 25 -3.75 1.93 1.94
CA GLN A 25 -2.95 2.22 3.11
C GLN A 25 -1.62 2.85 2.70
N ARG A 26 -1.32 4.03 3.22
CA ARG A 26 -0.03 4.70 3.03
C ARG A 26 0.72 4.67 4.36
N THR A 27 1.94 4.15 4.34
CA THR A 27 2.73 3.94 5.56
C THR A 27 4.10 4.59 5.45
N PRO A 28 4.55 5.34 6.47
CA PRO A 28 5.95 5.75 6.59
C PRO A 28 6.81 4.67 7.26
N TYR A 29 6.28 3.45 7.47
CA TYR A 29 6.85 2.39 8.29
C TYR A 29 7.07 1.04 7.55
N ASN A 30 7.44 1.06 6.27
CA ASN A 30 7.81 -0.09 5.44
C ASN A 30 6.62 -1.01 5.16
N LYS A 31 6.14 -0.96 3.92
CA LYS A 31 5.03 -1.78 3.43
C LYS A 31 5.26 -3.30 3.60
N ASN A 32 6.52 -3.75 3.75
CA ASN A 32 6.87 -5.16 3.90
C ASN A 32 6.81 -5.67 5.35
N LEU A 33 6.51 -4.82 6.35
CA LEU A 33 6.38 -5.29 7.73
C LEU A 33 5.04 -6.00 7.93
N ASN A 34 5.05 -7.19 8.54
CA ASN A 34 3.84 -7.98 8.82
C ASN A 34 2.78 -7.20 9.62
N VAL A 35 3.18 -6.28 10.50
CA VAL A 35 2.23 -5.43 11.23
C VAL A 35 1.38 -4.57 10.27
N ILE A 36 1.97 -4.13 9.16
CA ILE A 36 1.31 -3.31 8.14
C ILE A 36 0.34 -4.15 7.31
N SER A 37 0.75 -5.35 6.88
CA SER A 37 -0.01 -6.20 5.94
C SER A 37 -0.91 -7.25 6.58
N THR A 38 -0.81 -7.50 7.88
CA THR A 38 -1.53 -8.59 8.56
C THR A 38 -2.25 -8.13 9.83
N MET A 39 -1.66 -7.23 10.63
CA MET A 39 -2.27 -6.81 11.91
C MET A 39 -3.15 -5.57 11.81
N LEU A 40 -2.71 -4.54 11.07
CA LEU A 40 -3.49 -3.31 10.89
C LEU A 40 -4.55 -3.46 9.80
N LEU A 41 -4.14 -3.89 8.61
CA LEU A 41 -5.02 -4.24 7.51
C LEU A 41 -4.60 -5.60 6.99
N ASP A 42 -5.37 -6.64 7.33
CA ASP A 42 -5.15 -7.99 6.84
C ASP A 42 -5.48 -8.06 5.34
N VAL A 43 -4.42 -8.06 4.52
CA VAL A 43 -4.53 -8.06 3.06
C VAL A 43 -5.13 -9.36 2.52
N MET A 44 -4.90 -10.49 3.18
CA MET A 44 -5.40 -11.79 2.72
C MET A 44 -6.89 -11.90 3.00
N ARG A 45 -7.32 -11.48 4.20
CA ARG A 45 -8.75 -11.41 4.53
C ARG A 45 -9.48 -10.43 3.61
N ALA A 46 -8.98 -9.20 3.47
CA ALA A 46 -9.63 -8.20 2.64
C ALA A 46 -9.73 -8.64 1.16
N ALA A 47 -8.68 -9.25 0.60
CA ALA A 47 -8.73 -9.82 -0.75
C ALA A 47 -9.72 -10.99 -0.85
N GLY A 48 -9.82 -11.84 0.17
CA GLY A 48 -10.82 -12.90 0.25
C GLY A 48 -12.27 -12.38 0.28
N GLU A 49 -12.50 -11.21 0.87
CA GLU A 49 -13.80 -10.53 0.93
C GLU A 49 -14.08 -9.63 -0.30
N GLY A 50 -13.26 -9.71 -1.35
CA GLY A 50 -13.51 -8.99 -2.60
C GLY A 50 -13.01 -7.54 -2.63
N TYR A 51 -12.00 -7.20 -1.83
CA TYR A 51 -11.32 -5.89 -1.92
C TYR A 51 -9.95 -6.00 -2.60
N VAL A 52 -9.59 -4.98 -3.38
CA VAL A 52 -8.18 -4.75 -3.73
C VAL A 52 -7.55 -3.94 -2.61
N VAL A 53 -6.39 -4.36 -2.12
CA VAL A 53 -5.63 -3.64 -1.11
C VAL A 53 -4.32 -3.13 -1.72
N VAL A 54 -4.07 -1.84 -1.57
CA VAL A 54 -2.83 -1.19 -2.00
C VAL A 54 -2.10 -0.68 -0.76
N ILE A 55 -0.89 -1.19 -0.52
CA ILE A 55 -0.02 -0.72 0.55
C ILE A 55 1.16 0.03 -0.07
N GLN A 56 1.26 1.32 0.19
CA GLN A 56 2.27 2.21 -0.39
C GLN A 56 3.23 2.72 0.67
N ASP A 57 4.53 2.69 0.37
CA ASP A 57 5.53 3.42 1.13
C ASP A 57 5.39 4.93 0.87
N SER A 58 5.29 5.74 1.92
CA SER A 58 5.29 7.19 1.81
C SER A 58 6.56 7.72 1.12
N ARG A 59 6.48 8.92 0.56
CA ARG A 59 7.62 9.59 -0.10
C ARG A 59 8.87 9.60 0.80
N GLY A 60 10.02 9.29 0.22
CA GLY A 60 11.31 9.23 0.91
C GLY A 60 11.41 8.15 1.98
N ARG A 61 10.54 7.14 1.94
CA ARG A 61 10.55 5.99 2.85
C ARG A 61 10.74 4.70 2.07
N TYR A 62 11.67 3.88 2.56
CA TYR A 62 11.95 2.52 2.08
C TYR A 62 12.08 2.43 0.56
N ALA A 63 11.17 1.75 -0.13
CA ALA A 63 11.28 1.56 -1.57
C ALA A 63 10.87 2.81 -2.37
N SER A 64 10.17 3.77 -1.76
CA SER A 64 9.72 5.00 -2.41
C SER A 64 10.83 6.05 -2.50
N GLU A 65 10.89 6.72 -3.65
CA GLU A 65 11.83 7.81 -3.92
C GLU A 65 11.42 9.13 -3.22
N GLY A 66 12.27 10.14 -3.35
CA GLY A 66 12.09 11.49 -2.83
C GLY A 66 12.62 11.66 -1.41
N GLU A 67 12.26 12.79 -0.79
CA GLU A 67 12.66 13.12 0.59
C GLU A 67 11.49 12.99 1.54
N PHE A 68 11.75 12.45 2.74
CA PHE A 68 10.73 12.32 3.77
C PHE A 68 10.60 13.62 4.56
N TYR A 69 9.38 14.13 4.64
CA TYR A 69 9.00 15.25 5.48
C TYR A 69 7.72 14.87 6.24
N THR A 70 7.71 15.03 7.56
CA THR A 70 6.56 14.68 8.39
C THR A 70 5.42 15.71 8.23
N PHE A 71 4.23 15.25 7.82
CA PHE A 71 2.95 16.00 7.80
C PHE A 71 2.83 17.20 6.84
N ARG A 72 3.52 17.20 5.70
CA ARG A 72 3.39 18.24 4.66
C ARG A 72 2.62 17.78 3.44
#